data_AF-A0AAU7PKY1-F1
#
_entry.id   AF-A0AAU7PKY1-F1
#
_cell.length_a   1.000
_cell.length_b   1.000
_cell.length_c   1.000
_cell.angle_alpha   90.00
_cell.angle_beta   90.00
_cell.angle_gamma   90.00
#
_symmetry.space_group_name_H-M   'P 1'
#
loop_
_entity.id
_entity.type
_entity.pdbx_description
1 polymer ?
#
loop_
_entity_poly.entity_id
_entity_poly.type
_entity_poly.pdbx_seq_one_letter_code
_entity_poly.pdbx_strand_id
1 'polypeptide(L)' 'MKSWTIFLIAIGCLFITVSPQLPSPAMYMTVGLIFVLLGAVMLIKKRK' A
#
# COMPACT_ATOMS: atom_id res chain seq x y z
N MET A 1 -10.54 -5.81 13.51
CA MET A 1 -9.84 -6.22 12.27
C MET A 1 -10.09 -5.34 11.01
N LYS A 2 -10.76 -4.18 11.08
CA LYS A 2 -10.89 -3.24 9.94
C LYS A 2 -9.71 -2.24 9.86
N SER A 3 -9.19 -1.85 11.03
CA SER A 3 -8.07 -0.90 11.17
C SER A 3 -6.77 -1.38 10.48
N TRP A 4 -6.46 -2.67 10.55
CA TRP A 4 -5.25 -3.25 9.92
C TRP A 4 -5.22 -3.12 8.39
N THR A 5 -6.36 -3.28 7.72
CA THR A 5 -6.44 -3.18 6.26
C THR A 5 -6.27 -1.74 5.79
N ILE A 6 -6.86 -0.80 6.53
CA ILE A 6 -6.72 0.64 6.26
C ILE A 6 -5.28 1.09 6.52
N PHE A 7 -4.64 0.56 7.56
CA PHE A 7 -3.23 0.81 7.88
C PHE A 7 -2.29 0.38 6.74
N LEU A 8 -2.49 -0.82 6.19
CA LEU A 8 -1.70 -1.32 5.04
C LEU A 8 -1.84 -0.44 3.80
N ILE A 9 -3.05 0.03 3.52
CA ILE A 9 -3.31 0.94 2.39
C ILE A 9 -2.65 2.30 2.62
N ALA A 10 -2.78 2.86 3.82
CA ALA A 10 -2.18 4.15 4.16
C ALA A 10 -0.64 4.13 4.07
N ILE A 11 0.00 3.06 4.56
CA ILE A 11 1.45 2.85 4.42
C ILE A 11 1.84 2.70 2.95
N GLY A 12 1.09 1.93 2.16
CA GLY A 12 1.36 1.78 0.73
C GLY A 12 1.28 3.13 0.00
N CYS A 13 0.29 3.96 0.31
CA CYS A 13 0.19 5.31 -0.23
C CYS A 13 1.36 6.22 0.21
N LEU A 14 1.81 6.11 1.45
CA LEU A 14 2.99 6.82 1.96
C LEU A 14 4.27 6.47 1.20
N PHE A 15 4.48 5.18 0.88
CA PHE A 15 5.62 4.77 0.06
C PHE A 15 5.56 5.33 -1.36
N ILE A 16 4.36 5.43 -1.94
CA ILE A 16 4.16 6.00 -3.28
C ILE A 16 4.45 7.51 -3.25
N THR A 17 3.96 8.25 -2.25
CA THR A 17 4.15 9.72 -2.18
C THR A 17 5.59 10.11 -1.86
N VAL A 18 6.30 9.32 -1.07
CA VAL A 18 7.71 9.58 -0.72
C VAL A 18 8.67 9.04 -1.79
N SER A 19 8.23 8.13 -2.66
CA SER A 19 9.05 7.53 -3.72
C SER A 19 9.89 8.49 -4.57
N PRO A 20 9.41 9.66 -5.06
CA PRO A 20 10.23 10.54 -5.89
C PRO A 20 11.41 11.18 -5.16
N GLN A 21 11.41 11.16 -3.82
CA GLN A 21 12.48 11.73 -3.00
C GLN A 21 13.56 10.69 -2.64
N LEU A 22 13.35 9.43 -2.98
CA LEU A 22 14.24 8.32 -2.63
C LEU A 22 15.17 7.96 -3.80
N PRO A 23 16.37 7.41 -3.51
CA PRO A 23 17.39 7.09 -4.52
C PRO A 23 16.97 5.99 -5.52
N SER A 24 15.83 5.33 -5.32
CA SER A 24 15.28 4.34 -6.25
C SER A 24 13.75 4.45 -6.35
N PRO A 25 13.22 5.51 -6.99
CA PRO A 25 11.79 5.83 -6.96
C PRO A 25 10.90 4.69 -7.45
N ALA A 26 11.31 4.04 -8.54
CA ALA A 26 10.60 2.91 -9.12
C ALA A 26 10.42 1.76 -8.12
N MET A 27 11.49 1.40 -7.37
CA MET A 27 11.44 0.32 -6.39
C MET A 27 10.46 0.63 -5.26
N TYR A 28 10.53 1.83 -4.68
CA TYR A 28 9.63 2.24 -3.58
C TYR A 28 8.18 2.39 -4.04
N MET A 29 7.96 2.84 -5.29
CA MET A 29 6.63 2.91 -5.89
C MET A 29 6.03 1.51 -6.10
N THR A 30 6.83 0.54 -6.58
CA THR A 30 6.39 -0.86 -6.71
C THR A 30 6.04 -1.47 -5.34
N VAL A 31 6.87 -1.23 -4.31
CA VAL A 31 6.59 -1.71 -2.95
C VAL A 31 5.30 -1.10 -2.41
N GLY A 32 5.12 0.22 -2.57
CA GLY A 32 3.89 0.90 -2.16
C GLY A 32 2.64 0.34 -2.85
N LEU A 33 2.71 0.09 -4.16
CA LEU A 33 1.63 -0.54 -4.92
C LEU A 33 1.29 -1.94 -4.41
N ILE A 34 2.30 -2.78 -4.09
CA ILE A 34 2.07 -4.12 -3.54
C ILE A 34 1.29 -4.04 -2.22
N PHE A 35 1.68 -3.13 -1.33
CA PHE A 35 1.01 -2.93 -0.04
C PHE A 35 -0.45 -2.47 -0.21
N VAL A 36 -0.72 -1.53 -1.11
CA VAL A 36 -2.10 -1.08 -1.42
C VAL A 36 -2.92 -2.23 -1.99
N LEU A 37 -2.36 -3.01 -2.92
CA LEU A 37 -3.05 -4.13 -3.56
C LEU A 37 -3.43 -5.21 -2.53
N LEU A 38 -2.51 -5.55 -1.62
CA LEU A 38 -2.74 -6.53 -0.55
C LEU A 38 -3.84 -6.07 0.40
N GLY A 39 -3.83 -4.78 0.77
CA GLY A 39 -4.88 -4.16 1.56
C GLY A 39 -6.24 -4.24 0.84
N ALA A 40 -6.29 -3.89 -0.45
CA ALA A 40 -7.51 -3.96 -1.24
C ALA A 40 -8.07 -5.39 -1.34
N VAL A 41 -7.22 -6.40 -1.59
CA VAL A 41 -7.62 -7.81 -1.67
C VAL A 41 -8.19 -8.30 -0.34
N MET A 42 -7.56 -7.97 0.79
CA MET A 42 -8.08 -8.31 2.11
C MET A 42 -9.45 -7.65 2.40
N LEU A 43 -9.67 -6.44 1.88
CA LEU A 43 -10.93 -5.71 2.03
C LEU A 43 -12.04 -6.35 1.18
N ILE A 44 -11.72 -6.75 -0.05
CA ILE A 44 -12.65 -7.45 -0.97
C ILE A 44 -12.99 -8.84 -0.43
N LYS A 45 -11.99 -9.62 0.02
CA LYS A 45 -12.19 -10.98 0.57
C LYS A 45 -13.06 -10.98 1.82
N LYS A 46 -13.13 -9.87 2.56
CA LYS A 46 -14.03 -9.72 3.72
C LYS A 46 -15.46 -9.27 3.37
N ARG A 47 -15.66 -8.73 2.16
CA ARG A 47 -16.97 -8.27 1.68
C ARG A 47 -17.73 -9.37 0.95
N LYS A 48 -17.03 -10.37 0.40
CA LYS A 48 -17.57 -11.66 -0.03
C LYS A 48 -17.71 -12.61 1.16
#